data_AF-A0A368G7I9-F1
#
_entry.id   AF-A0A368G7I9-F1
#
_cell.length_a   1.000
_cell.length_b   1.000
_cell.length_c   1.000
_cell.angle_alpha   90.00
_cell.angle_beta   90.00
_cell.angle_gamma   90.00
#
_symmetry.space_group_name_H-M   'P 1'
#
loop_
_entity.id
_entity.type
_entity.pdbx_description
1 polymer ?
#
loop_
_entity_poly.entity_id
_entity_poly.type
_entity_poly.pdbx_seq_one_letter_code
_entity_poly.pdbx_strand_id
1 'polypeptide(L)'
;MAPPMLMRGMIHRYGRRAIAVAFSSAFGAFVAFNMFYVMPRHEKYEEFFKNYDPYSRMKEICAAGTGYMHTCPKDLAKSYEEKGKEIAPL
;
A
#
# COMPACT_ATOMS: atom_id res chain seq x y z
N MET A 1 -54.81 -27.06 -0.23
CA MET A 1 -55.07 -25.61 -0.18
C MET A 1 -53.74 -24.89 -0.19
N ALA A 2 -53.48 -24.05 -1.20
CA ALA A 2 -52.30 -23.20 -1.21
C ALA A 2 -52.41 -22.15 -0.08
N PRO A 3 -51.32 -21.81 0.62
CA PRO A 3 -51.38 -20.85 1.71
C PRO A 3 -51.85 -19.47 1.20
N PRO A 4 -52.67 -18.74 1.99
CA PRO A 4 -53.16 -17.44 1.57
C PRO A 4 -51.98 -16.48 1.34
N MET A 5 -51.93 -15.86 0.16
CA MET A 5 -50.92 -14.85 -0.15
C MET A 5 -51.13 -13.63 0.76
N LEU A 6 -50.19 -13.37 1.65
CA LEU A 6 -50.14 -12.18 2.50
C LEU A 6 -49.94 -10.94 1.62
N MET A 7 -51.04 -10.29 1.23
CA MET A 7 -51.07 -9.12 0.33
C MET A 7 -50.71 -7.80 1.01
N ARG A 8 -50.74 -7.73 2.35
CA ARG A 8 -50.45 -6.50 3.12
C ARG A 8 -48.96 -6.43 3.50
N GLY A 9 -48.31 -5.30 3.22
CA GLY A 9 -46.93 -5.02 3.66
C GLY A 9 -45.83 -5.70 2.84
N MET A 10 -46.13 -6.21 1.64
CA MET A 10 -45.14 -6.86 0.76
C MET A 10 -43.90 -5.99 0.49
N ILE A 11 -44.10 -4.69 0.20
CA ILE A 11 -43.00 -3.76 -0.07
C ILE A 11 -42.08 -3.60 1.14
N HIS A 12 -42.62 -3.47 2.36
CA HIS A 12 -41.81 -3.35 3.57
C HIS A 12 -41.05 -4.64 3.88
N ARG A 13 -41.66 -5.80 3.65
CA ARG A 13 -40.98 -7.11 3.83
C ARG A 13 -39.85 -7.29 2.81
N TYR A 14 -40.08 -6.90 1.56
CA TYR A 14 -39.06 -6.92 0.52
C TYR A 14 -37.93 -5.94 0.84
N GLY A 15 -38.25 -4.70 1.19
CA GLY A 15 -37.27 -3.67 1.53
C GLY A 15 -36.36 -4.09 2.70
N ARG A 16 -36.92 -4.65 3.78
CA ARG A 16 -36.12 -5.16 4.91
C ARG A 16 -35.15 -6.28 4.49
N ARG A 17 -35.58 -7.17 3.60
CA ARG A 17 -34.72 -8.23 3.06
C ARG A 17 -33.64 -7.68 2.14
N ALA A 18 -34.00 -6.76 1.25
CA ALA A 18 -33.06 -6.12 0.34
C ALA A 18 -31.98 -5.35 1.10
N ILE A 19 -32.35 -4.62 2.15
CA ILE A 19 -31.41 -3.94 3.06
C ILE A 19 -30.48 -4.96 3.70
N ALA A 20 -31.01 -6.04 4.29
CA ALA A 20 -30.18 -7.06 4.92
C ALA A 20 -29.17 -7.69 3.95
N VAL A 21 -29.61 -8.02 2.73
CA VAL A 21 -28.74 -8.57 1.68
C VAL A 21 -27.68 -7.55 1.28
N ALA A 22 -28.06 -6.30 1.03
CA ALA A 22 -27.13 -5.25 0.62
C ALA A 22 -26.07 -4.95 1.70
N PHE A 23 -26.46 -4.92 2.98
CA PHE A 23 -25.49 -4.76 4.07
C PHE A 23 -24.55 -5.95 4.17
N SER A 24 -25.07 -7.17 4.04
CA SER A 24 -24.22 -8.38 4.09
C SER A 24 -23.22 -8.44 2.93
N SER A 25 -23.64 -8.07 1.71
CA SER A 25 -22.74 -8.04 0.55
C SER A 25 -21.72 -6.91 0.65
N ALA A 26 -22.12 -5.72 1.11
CA ALA A 26 -21.21 -4.61 1.34
C ALA A 26 -20.16 -4.95 2.40
N PHE A 27 -20.56 -5.57 3.50
CA PHE A 27 -19.63 -6.00 4.55
C PHE A 27 -18.67 -7.09 4.04
N GLY A 28 -19.17 -8.06 3.27
CA GLY A 28 -18.34 -9.08 2.63
C GLY A 28 -17.29 -8.47 1.70
N ALA A 29 -17.68 -7.50 0.87
CA ALA A 29 -16.76 -6.79 -0.02
C ALA A 29 -15.71 -5.98 0.77
N PHE A 30 -16.11 -5.31 1.85
CA PHE A 30 -15.20 -4.59 2.73
C PHE A 30 -14.13 -5.51 3.35
N VAL A 31 -14.55 -6.62 3.94
CA VAL A 31 -13.63 -7.59 4.57
C VAL A 31 -12.69 -8.18 3.52
N ALA A 32 -13.22 -8.59 2.36
CA ALA A 32 -12.40 -9.13 1.28
C ALA A 32 -11.36 -8.11 0.79
N PHE A 33 -11.75 -6.86 0.56
CA PHE A 33 -10.81 -5.83 0.13
C PHE A 33 -9.73 -5.56 1.19
N ASN A 34 -10.11 -5.49 2.46
CA ASN A 34 -9.16 -5.26 3.54
C ASN A 34 -8.14 -6.41 3.64
N MET A 35 -8.62 -7.66 3.61
CA MET A 35 -7.77 -8.84 3.73
C MET A 35 -6.88 -9.10 2.51
N PHE A 36 -7.41 -8.97 1.30
CA PHE A 36 -6.67 -9.35 0.09
C PHE A 36 -5.85 -8.20 -0.52
N TYR A 37 -6.14 -6.95 -0.17
CA TYR A 37 -5.44 -5.80 -0.75
C TYR A 37 -4.71 -4.97 0.30
N VAL A 38 -5.40 -4.55 1.37
CA VAL A 38 -4.84 -3.59 2.33
C VAL A 38 -3.76 -4.22 3.21
N MET A 39 -4.09 -5.33 3.90
CA MET A 39 -3.15 -6.01 4.78
C MET A 39 -1.87 -6.49 4.08
N PRO A 40 -1.91 -7.23 2.96
CA PRO A 40 -0.68 -7.71 2.31
C PRO A 40 0.16 -6.56 1.74
N ARG A 41 -0.45 -5.44 1.34
CA ARG A 41 0.31 -4.24 0.97
C ARG A 41 1.04 -3.68 2.18
N HIS A 42 0.33 -3.54 3.30
CA HIS A 42 0.91 -3.00 4.54
C HIS A 42 2.09 -3.84 5.01
N GLU A 43 1.91 -5.17 5.08
CA GLU A 43 2.94 -6.11 5.48
C GLU A 43 4.18 -6.03 4.57
N LYS A 44 3.99 -5.93 3.24
CA LYS A 44 5.11 -5.75 2.30
C LYS A 44 5.92 -4.48 2.56
N TYR A 45 5.26 -3.36 2.90
CA TYR A 45 5.96 -2.14 3.25
C TYR A 45 6.69 -2.28 4.58
N GLU A 46 6.05 -2.85 5.60
CA GLU A 46 6.71 -3.09 6.89
C GLU A 46 7.92 -4.02 6.73
N GLU A 47 7.80 -5.12 6.00
CA GLU A 47 8.89 -6.04 5.71
C GLU A 47 10.03 -5.36 4.96
N PHE A 48 9.71 -4.53 3.97
CA PHE A 48 10.72 -3.76 3.25
C PHE A 48 11.48 -2.83 4.20
N PHE A 49 10.77 -2.06 5.04
CA PHE A 49 11.40 -1.06 5.91
C PHE A 49 12.06 -1.64 7.17
N LYS A 50 11.71 -2.85 7.62
CA LYS A 50 12.31 -3.48 8.83
C LYS A 50 13.85 -3.54 8.77
N ASN A 51 14.41 -3.81 7.60
CA ASN A 51 15.86 -3.93 7.39
C ASN A 51 16.38 -2.95 6.33
N TYR A 52 15.62 -1.91 6.00
CA TYR A 52 16.01 -0.96 4.96
C TYR A 52 17.07 0.01 5.49
N ASP A 53 18.32 -0.19 5.08
CA ASP A 53 19.36 0.82 5.26
C ASP A 53 19.43 1.74 4.03
N PRO A 54 19.04 3.02 4.15
CA PRO A 54 19.04 3.95 3.03
C PRO A 54 20.45 4.22 2.48
N TYR A 55 21.50 4.12 3.30
CA TYR A 55 22.86 4.46 2.87
C TYR A 55 23.47 3.35 2.01
N SER A 56 23.32 2.08 2.38
CA SER A 56 23.73 0.95 1.54
C SER A 56 23.00 0.94 0.19
N ARG A 57 21.68 1.16 0.18
CA ARG A 57 20.89 1.20 -1.06
C ARG A 57 21.27 2.37 -1.96
N MET A 58 21.59 3.53 -1.39
CA MET A 58 22.14 4.66 -2.16
C MET A 58 23.50 4.30 -2.77
N LYS A 59 24.40 3.65 -2.01
CA LYS A 59 25.70 3.18 -2.53
C LYS A 59 25.52 2.22 -3.70
N GLU A 60 24.58 1.27 -3.60
CA GLU A 60 24.27 0.32 -4.68
C GLU A 60 23.73 1.03 -5.95
N ILE A 61 22.79 1.96 -5.81
CA ILE A 61 22.23 2.72 -6.95
C ILE A 61 23.33 3.53 -7.64
N CYS A 62 24.24 4.10 -6.85
CA CYS A 62 25.37 4.86 -7.38
C CYS A 62 26.47 4.00 -7.98
N ALA A 63 26.63 2.76 -7.50
CA ALA A 63 27.56 1.78 -8.08
C ALA A 63 27.02 1.19 -9.39
N ALA A 64 25.69 1.03 -9.52
CA ALA A 64 25.04 0.48 -10.71
C ALA A 64 25.22 1.34 -11.98
N GLY A 65 25.62 2.62 -11.84
CA GLY A 65 26.00 3.47 -12.97
C GLY A 65 24.86 3.81 -13.94
N THR A 66 23.62 3.55 -13.56
CA THR A 66 22.41 3.71 -14.38
C THR A 66 22.00 5.17 -14.61
N GLY A 67 22.76 6.15 -14.09
CA GLY A 67 22.47 7.59 -14.26
C GLY A 67 21.25 8.11 -13.51
N TYR A 68 20.58 7.29 -12.68
CA TYR A 68 19.38 7.67 -11.94
C TYR A 68 19.58 8.83 -10.95
N MET A 69 20.80 9.00 -10.43
CA MET A 69 21.14 10.12 -9.54
C MET A 69 22.30 10.91 -10.12
N HIS A 70 22.03 12.15 -10.53
CA HIS A 70 23.03 13.13 -11.00
C HIS A 70 23.98 13.63 -9.89
N THR A 71 23.68 13.29 -8.63
CA THR A 71 24.42 13.72 -7.43
C THR A 71 25.09 12.54 -6.73
N CYS A 72 25.21 11.38 -7.37
CA CYS A 72 25.88 10.23 -6.77
C CYS A 72 27.27 10.62 -6.22
N PRO A 73 27.77 9.95 -5.18
CA PRO A 73 28.93 10.40 -4.41
C PRO A 73 30.22 10.54 -5.21
N LYS A 74 30.29 10.13 -6.48
CA LYS A 74 31.39 10.52 -7.38
C LYS A 74 31.33 12.00 -7.76
N ASP A 75 30.14 12.52 -8.07
CA ASP A 75 29.90 13.93 -8.35
C ASP A 75 29.74 14.73 -7.04
N LEU A 76 29.14 14.12 -6.02
CA LEU A 76 29.06 14.73 -4.68
C LEU A 76 30.46 14.88 -4.08
N ALA A 77 31.28 13.83 -4.01
CA ALA A 77 32.63 13.91 -3.45
C ALA A 77 33.48 14.93 -4.22
N LYS A 78 33.40 14.97 -5.55
CA LYS A 78 34.06 16.00 -6.36
C LYS A 78 33.59 17.42 -6.00
N SER A 79 32.28 17.62 -5.78
CA SER A 79 31.75 18.92 -5.32
C SER A 79 32.09 19.28 -3.87
N TYR A 80 32.38 18.30 -3.02
CA TYR A 80 32.82 18.48 -1.63
C TYR A 80 34.33 18.74 -1.55
N GLU A 81 35.13 18.09 -2.41
CA GLU A 81 36.55 18.40 -2.65
C GLU A 81 36.72 19.83 -3.20
N GLU A 82 35.91 20.24 -4.17
CA GLU A 82 35.89 21.62 -4.71
C GLU A 82 35.51 22.67 -3.65
N LYS A 83 34.79 22.26 -2.59
CA LYS A 83 34.37 23.12 -1.47
C LYS A 83 35.25 23.00 -0.23
N GLY A 84 36.35 22.24 -0.30
CA GLY A 84 37.35 22.13 0.77
C GLY A 84 36.84 21.48 2.07
N LYS A 85 35.83 20.62 2.00
CA LYS A 85 35.30 19.92 3.18
C LYS A 85 35.80 18.48 3.20
N GLU A 86 36.52 18.10 4.26
CA GLU A 86 37.02 16.74 4.44
C GLU A 86 35.87 15.75 4.61
N ILE A 87 35.84 14.74 3.76
CA ILE A 87 34.88 13.64 3.81
C ILE A 87 35.50 12.58 4.74
N ALA A 88 34.77 12.20 5.79
CA ALA A 88 35.20 11.10 6.66
C ALA A 88 35.39 9.82 5.82
N PRO A 89 36.47 9.04 6.06
CA PRO A 89 36.75 7.85 5.27
C PRO A 89 35.61 6.83 5.38
N LEU A 90 35.32 6.21 4.23
CA LEU A 90 34.26 5.22 3.96
C LEU A 90 34.28 4.01 4.88
#